data_AF-A0A847TC80-F1
#
_entry.id   AF-A0A847TC80-F1
#
_cell.length_a   1.000
_cell.length_b   1.000
_cell.length_c   1.000
_cell.angle_alpha   90.00
_cell.angle_beta   90.00
_cell.angle_gamma   90.00
#
_symmetry.space_group_name_H-M   'P 1'
#
loop_
_entity.id
_entity.type
_entity.pdbx_description
1 polymer ?
#
loop_
_entity_poly.entity_id
_entity_poly.type
_entity_poly.pdbx_seq_one_letter_code
_entity_poly.pdbx_strand_id
1 'polypeptide(L)'
;MAYTIPKKDVIKYGPEALKIFHLTIYEWIDNLHFVMDPRKFLDNAAEYIAVARERFLQASWEGDGDIGLIWIPPFMLQQYANQDAACGVVVWHVKQVEDGISWLLSPIKLPFE
;
A
#
# COMPACT_ATOMS: atom_id res chain seq x y z
N MET A 1 -4.21 -15.72 24.19
CA MET A 1 -3.97 -14.48 23.42
C MET A 1 -3.63 -14.88 22.00
N ALA A 2 -4.25 -14.25 21.00
CA ALA A 2 -3.85 -14.45 19.61
C ALA A 2 -2.52 -13.70 19.37
N TYR A 3 -1.65 -14.29 18.56
CA TYR A 3 -0.41 -13.63 18.14
C TYR A 3 -0.71 -12.49 17.14
N THR A 4 0.03 -11.38 17.23
CA THR A 4 0.00 -10.28 16.26
C THR A 4 1.43 -9.80 15.98
N ILE A 5 1.69 -9.41 14.73
CA ILE A 5 2.99 -8.87 14.32
C ILE A 5 3.15 -7.48 14.94
N PRO A 6 4.29 -7.17 15.60
CA PRO A 6 4.54 -5.82 16.10
C PRO A 6 4.51 -4.80 14.95
N LYS A 7 3.91 -3.61 15.16
CA LYS A 7 3.70 -2.62 14.08
C LYS A 7 4.97 -2.26 13.32
N LYS A 8 6.09 -2.12 14.03
CA LYS A 8 7.42 -1.83 13.44
C LYS A 8 7.95 -2.94 12.52
N ASP A 9 7.43 -4.15 12.63
CA ASP A 9 7.87 -5.32 11.87
C ASP A 9 6.94 -5.60 10.68
N VAL A 10 5.89 -4.78 10.47
CA VAL A 10 4.96 -4.90 9.34
C VAL A 10 5.58 -4.41 8.04
N ILE A 11 6.37 -3.33 8.09
CA ILE A 11 7.08 -2.77 6.92
C ILE A 11 8.58 -2.91 7.17
N LYS A 12 9.24 -3.80 6.41
CA LYS A 12 10.65 -4.17 6.60
C LYS A 12 11.59 -3.65 5.51
N TYR A 13 11.09 -2.79 4.63
CA TYR A 13 11.83 -2.19 3.52
C TYR A 13 11.98 -0.69 3.75
N GLY A 14 13.02 -0.08 3.18
CA GLY A 14 13.19 1.39 3.19
C GLY A 14 12.30 2.10 2.15
N PRO A 15 12.17 3.44 2.21
CA PRO A 15 11.30 4.21 1.32
C PRO A 15 11.68 4.04 -0.16
N GLU A 16 12.96 3.86 -0.47
CA GLU A 16 13.46 3.63 -1.82
C GLU A 16 12.88 2.37 -2.49
N ALA A 17 12.47 1.37 -1.72
CA ALA A 17 11.87 0.16 -2.27
C ALA A 17 10.55 0.44 -3.01
N LEU A 18 9.81 1.49 -2.61
CA LEU A 18 8.58 1.91 -3.29
C LEU A 18 8.82 2.26 -4.77
N LYS A 19 10.05 2.60 -5.18
CA LYS A 19 10.40 2.94 -6.57
C LYS A 19 10.37 1.74 -7.53
N ILE A 20 10.38 0.53 -7.01
CA ILE A 20 10.27 -0.70 -7.82
C ILE A 20 8.94 -1.43 -7.62
N PHE A 21 8.03 -0.88 -6.82
CA PHE A 21 6.71 -1.47 -6.60
C PHE A 21 5.85 -1.40 -7.87
N HIS A 22 4.98 -2.39 -7.99
CA HIS A 22 3.96 -2.47 -9.02
C HIS A 22 2.90 -1.42 -8.76
N LEU A 23 2.63 -0.61 -9.78
CA LEU A 23 1.63 0.43 -9.75
C LEU A 23 0.37 -0.06 -10.46
N THR A 24 -0.77 -0.01 -9.79
CA THR A 24 -2.07 -0.39 -10.34
C THR A 24 -3.09 0.73 -10.10
N ILE A 25 -3.95 0.98 -11.07
CA ILE A 25 -5.06 1.93 -10.97
C ILE A 25 -6.35 1.13 -10.88
N TYR A 26 -7.25 1.50 -9.97
CA TYR A 26 -8.50 0.79 -9.73
C TYR A 26 -9.61 1.76 -9.31
N GLU A 27 -10.86 1.39 -9.59
CA GLU A 27 -12.03 2.20 -9.23
C GLU A 27 -12.74 1.61 -8.00
N TRP A 28 -13.54 2.44 -7.31
CA TRP A 28 -14.49 2.01 -6.26
C TRP A 28 -13.88 1.40 -4.97
N ILE A 29 -12.64 1.75 -4.61
CA ILE A 29 -12.11 1.50 -3.26
C ILE A 29 -12.67 2.56 -2.29
N ASP A 30 -13.97 2.47 -2.00
CA ASP A 30 -14.70 3.54 -1.29
C ASP A 30 -14.67 3.41 0.23
N ASN A 31 -14.39 2.21 0.76
CA ASN A 31 -14.39 1.98 2.20
C ASN A 31 -13.05 2.36 2.84
N LEU A 32 -12.78 3.67 2.87
CA LEU A 32 -11.54 4.23 3.39
C LEU A 32 -11.37 4.05 4.90
N HIS A 33 -12.40 3.60 5.63
CA HIS A 33 -12.29 3.25 7.06
C HIS A 33 -11.29 2.11 7.33
N PHE A 34 -10.98 1.29 6.32
CA PHE A 34 -9.99 0.21 6.39
C PHE A 34 -8.61 0.62 5.88
N VAL A 35 -8.42 1.89 5.50
CA VAL A 35 -7.12 2.43 5.11
C VAL A 35 -6.42 2.91 6.37
N MET A 36 -5.24 2.36 6.62
CA MET A 36 -4.47 2.65 7.82
C MET A 36 -3.48 3.79 7.59
N ASP A 37 -3.31 4.63 8.60
CA ASP A 37 -2.33 5.70 8.63
C ASP A 37 -0.89 5.12 8.71
N PRO A 38 0.00 5.40 7.73
CA PRO A 38 1.38 4.92 7.74
C PRO A 38 2.18 5.35 8.98
N ARG A 39 1.85 6.50 9.57
CA ARG A 39 2.50 7.05 10.79
C ARG A 39 2.29 6.16 12.01
N LYS A 40 1.35 5.22 11.97
CA LYS A 40 1.14 4.22 13.04
C LYS A 40 2.14 3.06 12.97
N PHE A 41 2.85 2.89 11.86
CA PHE A 41 3.76 1.77 11.60
C PHE A 41 5.22 2.20 11.41
N LEU A 42 5.44 3.45 10.96
CA LEU A 42 6.75 3.98 10.58
C LEU A 42 7.02 5.31 11.28
N ASP A 43 8.18 5.44 11.93
CA ASP A 43 8.60 6.70 12.56
C ASP A 43 8.96 7.77 11.52
N ASN A 44 9.59 7.36 10.40
CA ASN A 44 9.92 8.22 9.26
C ASN A 44 8.89 8.12 8.12
N ALA A 45 7.60 7.92 8.45
CA ALA A 45 6.52 7.77 7.47
C ALA A 45 6.50 8.86 6.38
N ALA A 46 6.90 10.09 6.71
CA ALA A 46 6.95 11.20 5.77
C ALA A 46 7.84 10.92 4.54
N GLU A 47 8.97 10.21 4.72
CA GLU A 47 9.87 9.85 3.62
C GLU A 47 9.21 8.85 2.67
N TYR A 48 8.49 7.86 3.21
CA TYR A 48 7.76 6.88 2.39
C TYR A 48 6.60 7.53 1.65
N ILE A 49 5.83 8.39 2.34
CA ILE A 49 4.72 9.13 1.75
C ILE A 49 5.21 10.01 0.60
N ALA A 50 6.41 10.62 0.72
CA ALA A 50 6.99 11.42 -0.35
C ALA A 50 7.30 10.57 -1.60
N VAL A 51 7.90 9.38 -1.44
CA VAL A 51 8.19 8.48 -2.57
C VAL A 51 6.90 7.93 -3.18
N ALA A 52 5.92 7.54 -2.36
CA ALA A 52 4.60 7.11 -2.84
C ALA A 52 3.91 8.22 -3.64
N ARG A 53 3.90 9.44 -3.11
CA ARG A 53 3.33 10.64 -3.77
C ARG A 53 3.98 10.87 -5.13
N GLU A 54 5.31 10.81 -5.22
CA GLU A 54 6.03 10.97 -6.49
C GLU A 54 5.57 9.92 -7.52
N ARG A 55 5.51 8.65 -7.13
CA ARG A 55 5.08 7.55 -7.99
C ARG A 55 3.62 7.70 -8.46
N PHE A 56 2.73 8.15 -7.60
CA PHE A 56 1.33 8.41 -7.96
C PHE A 56 1.17 9.61 -8.89
N LEU A 57 1.90 10.70 -8.65
CA LEU A 57 1.89 11.88 -9.53
C LEU A 57 2.40 11.52 -10.95
N GLN A 58 3.43 10.69 -11.05
CA GLN A 58 3.92 10.15 -12.32
C GLN A 58 2.87 9.28 -13.05
N ALA A 59 1.86 8.82 -12.33
CA ALA A 59 0.76 7.98 -12.82
C ALA A 59 -0.54 8.75 -13.03
N SER A 60 -0.46 10.07 -13.23
CA SER A 60 -1.60 10.96 -13.49
C SER A 60 -2.58 11.14 -12.33
N TRP A 61 -2.18 10.86 -11.08
CA TRP A 61 -2.93 11.33 -9.91
C TRP A 61 -2.77 12.85 -9.77
N GLU A 62 -3.82 13.55 -9.36
CA GLU A 62 -3.84 15.03 -9.27
C GLU A 62 -3.24 15.58 -7.96
N GLY A 63 -2.91 14.71 -7.01
CA GLY A 63 -2.18 15.10 -5.79
C GLY A 63 -3.06 15.35 -4.56
N ASP A 64 -4.34 14.96 -4.61
CA ASP A 64 -5.36 15.10 -3.58
C ASP A 64 -5.70 13.79 -2.83
N GLY A 65 -6.33 13.91 -1.66
CA GLY A 65 -6.60 12.76 -0.80
C GLY A 65 -5.39 12.31 0.03
N ASP A 66 -5.63 11.36 0.92
CA ASP A 66 -4.66 10.90 1.90
C ASP A 66 -4.00 9.58 1.46
N ILE A 67 -2.67 9.56 1.47
CA ILE A 67 -1.91 8.33 1.22
C ILE A 67 -1.94 7.46 2.49
N GLY A 68 -2.41 6.22 2.33
CA GLY A 68 -2.52 5.26 3.41
C GLY A 68 -2.11 3.84 3.02
N LEU A 69 -2.40 2.90 3.91
CA LEU A 69 -2.01 1.49 3.78
C LEU A 69 -3.23 0.58 3.78
N ILE A 70 -3.28 -0.34 2.82
CA ILE A 70 -4.20 -1.47 2.79
C ILE A 70 -3.38 -2.74 3.06
N TRP A 71 -3.81 -3.56 4.00
CA TRP A 71 -3.21 -4.88 4.21
C TRP A 71 -4.02 -5.96 3.49
N ILE A 72 -3.36 -6.71 2.61
CA ILE A 72 -3.95 -7.85 1.93
C ILE A 72 -3.50 -9.12 2.64
N PRO A 73 -4.44 -9.89 3.22
CA PRO A 73 -4.11 -11.13 3.90
C PRO A 73 -3.47 -12.18 2.97
N PRO A 74 -2.61 -13.07 3.50
CA PRO A 74 -1.88 -14.06 2.71
C PRO A 74 -2.78 -15.02 1.93
N PHE A 75 -3.98 -15.34 2.46
CA PHE A 75 -4.91 -16.27 1.79
C PHE A 75 -5.47 -15.72 0.47
N MET A 76 -5.36 -14.41 0.23
CA MET A 76 -5.73 -13.78 -1.04
C MET A 76 -4.62 -13.88 -2.09
N LEU A 77 -3.44 -14.39 -1.72
CA LEU A 77 -2.21 -14.36 -2.51
C LEU A 77 -1.67 -15.75 -2.81
N GLN A 78 -2.53 -16.76 -2.93
CA GLN A 78 -2.14 -18.19 -2.98
C GLN A 78 -1.10 -18.51 -4.08
N GLN A 79 -1.10 -17.78 -5.18
CA GLN A 79 -0.11 -17.90 -6.27
C GLN A 79 1.27 -17.30 -5.96
N TYR A 80 1.42 -16.61 -4.84
CA TYR A 80 2.65 -15.92 -4.40
C TYR A 80 3.19 -16.48 -3.09
N ALA A 81 2.99 -17.78 -2.81
CA ALA A 81 3.38 -18.50 -1.57
C ALA A 81 4.92 -18.58 -1.30
N ASN A 82 5.67 -17.58 -1.75
CA ASN A 82 7.02 -17.28 -1.35
C ASN A 82 6.99 -16.83 0.12
N GLN A 83 8.03 -17.15 0.90
CA GLN A 83 8.02 -17.01 2.36
C GLN A 83 7.61 -15.62 2.90
N ASP A 84 7.84 -14.54 2.16
CA ASP A 84 7.48 -13.18 2.59
C ASP A 84 5.99 -12.85 2.43
N ALA A 85 5.31 -13.38 1.41
CA ALA A 85 3.86 -13.18 1.23
C ALA A 85 3.03 -14.07 2.16
N ALA A 86 3.65 -15.04 2.85
CA ALA A 86 2.99 -15.87 3.86
C ALA A 86 2.44 -15.04 5.04
N CYS A 87 2.92 -13.81 5.23
CA CYS A 87 2.42 -12.85 6.22
C CYS A 87 1.45 -11.81 5.64
N GLY A 88 1.04 -11.94 4.38
CA GLY A 88 0.29 -10.94 3.64
C GLY A 88 1.18 -9.81 3.12
N VAL A 89 0.58 -8.84 2.43
CA VAL A 89 1.32 -7.70 1.86
C VAL A 89 0.65 -6.39 2.24
N VAL A 90 1.47 -5.36 2.40
CA VAL A 90 0.99 -3.99 2.60
C VAL A 90 1.08 -3.26 1.27
N VAL A 91 -0.06 -2.71 0.84
CA VAL A 91 -0.22 -1.92 -0.36
C VAL A 91 -0.38 -0.46 0.03
N TRP A 92 0.39 0.42 -0.59
CA TRP A 92 0.19 1.86 -0.44
C TRP A 92 -0.95 2.29 -1.34
N HIS A 93 -1.85 3.11 -0.83
CA HIS A 93 -3.09 3.49 -1.50
C HIS A 93 -3.32 4.99 -1.39
N VAL A 94 -3.84 5.59 -2.46
CA VAL A 94 -4.50 6.89 -2.42
C VAL A 94 -5.74 6.85 -3.29
N LYS A 95 -6.78 7.56 -2.88
CA LYS A 95 -8.00 7.77 -3.67
C LYS A 95 -8.17 9.26 -3.97
N GLN A 96 -8.33 9.58 -5.24
CA GLN A 96 -8.63 10.92 -5.69
C GLN A 96 -10.06 11.29 -5.30
N VAL A 97 -10.25 12.56 -4.90
CA VAL A 97 -11.50 13.01 -4.28
C VAL A 97 -12.62 13.14 -5.31
N GLU A 98 -12.30 13.69 -6.49
CA GLU A 98 -13.29 14.11 -7.48
C GLU A 98 -13.83 12.98 -8.38
N ASP A 99 -13.00 11.99 -8.75
CA ASP A 99 -13.37 10.95 -9.72
C ASP A 99 -13.48 9.54 -9.12
N GLY A 100 -13.05 9.35 -7.88
CA GLY A 100 -13.07 8.06 -7.19
C GLY A 100 -12.04 7.04 -7.70
N ILE A 101 -11.08 7.46 -8.53
CA ILE A 101 -9.97 6.62 -8.97
C ILE A 101 -9.00 6.42 -7.80
N SER A 102 -8.45 5.22 -7.70
CA SER A 102 -7.46 4.86 -6.69
C SER A 102 -6.16 4.40 -7.35
N TRP A 103 -5.05 4.79 -6.75
CA TRP A 103 -3.72 4.32 -7.11
C TRP A 103 -3.18 3.43 -6.00
N LEU A 104 -2.55 2.34 -6.42
CA LEU A 104 -2.02 1.31 -5.54
C LEU A 104 -0.54 1.08 -5.88
N LEU A 105 0.34 1.06 -4.87
CA LEU A 105 1.70 0.53 -5.00
C LEU A 105 1.83 -0.74 -4.17
N SER A 106 2.11 -1.84 -4.85
CA SER A 106 2.23 -3.17 -4.25
C SER A 106 3.64 -3.75 -4.44
N PRO A 107 4.23 -4.39 -3.43
CA PRO A 107 5.52 -5.08 -3.56
C PRO A 107 5.46 -6.30 -4.49
N ILE A 108 4.25 -6.77 -4.81
CA ILE A 108 4.00 -7.89 -5.73
C ILE A 108 2.99 -7.48 -6.80
N LYS A 109 3.02 -8.16 -7.95
CA LYS A 109 1.94 -8.07 -8.93
C LYS A 109 0.64 -8.58 -8.29
N LEU A 110 -0.41 -7.77 -8.27
CA LEU A 110 -1.69 -8.17 -7.70
C LEU A 110 -2.47 -9.07 -8.68
N PRO A 111 -3.31 -10.02 -8.18
CA PRO A 111 -3.91 -11.07 -9.01
C PRO A 111 -5.06 -10.60 -9.93
N PHE A 112 -5.36 -9.30 -9.93
CA PHE A 112 -6.45 -8.69 -10.70
C PHE A 112 -5.94 -7.83 -11.87
N GLU A 113 -4.66 -7.96 -12.21
CA GLU A 113 -4.11 -7.55 -13.51
C GLU A 113 -4.37 -8.59 -14.61
#